data_AF-A0A8I1ZQ49-F1
#
_entry.id   AF-A0A8I1ZQ49-F1
#
_cell.length_a   1.000
_cell.length_b   1.000
_cell.length_c   1.000
_cell.angle_alpha   90.00
_cell.angle_beta   90.00
_cell.angle_gamma   90.00
#
_symmetry.space_group_name_H-M   'P 1'
#
loop_
_entity.id
_entity.type
_entity.pdbx_description
1 polymer ?
#
loop_
_entity_poly.entity_id
_entity_poly.type
_entity_poly.pdbx_seq_one_letter_code
_entity_poly.pdbx_strand_id
1 'polypeptide(L)'
;MSESILNGKKILAVDDEPDVLSVLEEEIIDACPNCTLDKATTYESAVKLLESKPYDVVILDIMGVRGFDLLELSVKKGLKVAMLTAHALSPEALKKSIEMKARAYLPKEKLGEVVPFLEDMLKYDYESGWQRLMDKLYGFFTDKFESDWEKKTGGPWKEWVGTSNK
;
A
#
# COMPACT_ATOMS: atom_id res chain seq x y z
N MET A 1 23.55 -3.80 -11.45
CA MET A 1 22.29 -3.50 -10.74
C MET A 1 21.31 -4.60 -11.10
N SER A 2 20.77 -5.32 -10.12
CA SER A 2 19.69 -6.28 -10.36
C SER A 2 18.48 -5.50 -10.88
N GLU A 3 17.91 -5.90 -12.01
CA GLU A 3 16.68 -5.29 -12.52
C GLU A 3 15.57 -5.40 -11.47
N SER A 4 14.82 -4.32 -11.25
CA SER A 4 13.68 -4.33 -10.32
C SER A 4 12.61 -5.31 -10.81
N ILE A 5 11.99 -6.05 -9.87
CA ILE A 5 10.83 -6.91 -10.17
C ILE A 5 9.60 -6.11 -10.65
N LEU A 6 9.64 -4.79 -10.46
CA LEU A 6 8.64 -3.88 -11.00
C LEU A 6 8.76 -3.71 -12.52
N ASN A 7 9.91 -4.05 -13.14
CA ASN A 7 10.09 -3.87 -14.58
C ASN A 7 8.99 -4.53 -15.42
N GLY A 8 8.36 -3.73 -16.28
CA GLY A 8 7.23 -4.14 -17.13
C GLY A 8 5.89 -4.28 -16.42
N LYS A 9 5.80 -3.90 -15.13
CA LYS A 9 4.55 -3.92 -14.37
C LYS A 9 3.68 -2.70 -14.66
N LYS A 10 2.37 -2.90 -14.54
CA LYS A 10 1.37 -1.84 -14.62
C LYS A 10 0.94 -1.45 -13.21
N ILE A 11 1.15 -0.19 -12.87
CA ILE A 11 0.91 0.36 -11.54
C ILE A 11 -0.15 1.45 -11.65
N LEU A 12 -1.11 1.44 -10.73
CA LEU A 12 -2.05 2.54 -10.55
C LEU A 12 -1.76 3.22 -9.21
N ALA A 13 -1.47 4.52 -9.23
CA ALA A 13 -1.37 5.34 -8.02
C ALA A 13 -2.59 6.26 -7.90
N VAL A 14 -3.23 6.26 -6.73
CA VAL A 14 -4.43 7.05 -6.46
C VAL A 14 -4.25 7.86 -5.19
N ASP A 15 -4.21 9.18 -5.32
CA ASP A 15 -4.03 10.13 -4.23
C ASP A 15 -4.61 11.48 -4.67
N ASP A 16 -5.36 12.16 -3.80
CA ASP A 16 -5.95 13.47 -4.12
C ASP A 16 -4.90 14.59 -4.20
N GLU A 17 -3.71 14.36 -3.66
CA GLU A 17 -2.57 15.28 -3.70
C GLU A 17 -1.67 15.00 -4.93
N PRO A 18 -1.66 15.88 -5.96
CA PRO A 18 -0.86 15.68 -7.17
C PRO A 18 0.65 15.62 -6.92
N ASP A 19 1.09 16.30 -5.86
CA ASP A 19 2.50 16.35 -5.45
C ASP A 19 2.96 14.97 -4.97
N VAL A 20 2.11 14.27 -4.20
CA VAL A 20 2.38 12.89 -3.76
C VAL A 20 2.48 11.95 -4.96
N LEU A 21 1.57 12.08 -5.93
CA LEU A 21 1.61 11.29 -7.15
C LEU A 21 2.88 11.56 -7.98
N SER A 22 3.39 12.79 -7.96
CA SER A 22 4.62 13.17 -8.67
C SER A 22 5.85 12.54 -8.02
N VAL A 23 5.93 12.54 -6.68
CA VAL A 23 7.01 11.85 -5.95
C VAL A 23 6.95 10.34 -6.19
N LEU A 24 5.76 9.73 -6.14
CA LEU A 24 5.60 8.31 -6.46
C LEU A 24 6.07 7.98 -7.87
N GLU A 25 5.75 8.82 -8.84
CA GLU A 25 6.21 8.65 -10.21
C GLU A 25 7.73 8.72 -10.33
N GLU A 26 8.36 9.71 -9.71
CA GLU A 26 9.82 9.85 -9.69
C GLU A 26 10.48 8.59 -9.10
N GLU A 27 10.10 8.20 -7.89
CA GLU A 27 10.69 7.04 -7.19
C GLU A 27 10.49 5.73 -7.96
N ILE A 28 9.29 5.51 -8.52
CA ILE A 28 8.97 4.28 -9.25
C ILE A 28 9.71 4.24 -10.59
N ILE A 29 9.76 5.34 -11.35
CA ILE A 29 10.38 5.39 -12.67
C ILE A 29 11.91 5.29 -12.55
N ASP A 30 12.52 5.90 -11.53
CA ASP A 30 13.96 5.78 -11.26
C ASP A 30 14.37 4.32 -11.02
N ALA A 31 13.56 3.57 -10.25
CA ALA A 31 13.81 2.15 -10.02
C ALA A 31 13.38 1.25 -11.18
N CYS A 32 12.39 1.67 -11.95
CA CYS A 32 11.73 0.89 -12.98
C CYS A 32 11.39 1.74 -14.22
N PRO A 33 12.36 2.00 -15.11
CA PRO A 33 12.13 2.84 -16.30
C PRO A 33 11.12 2.26 -17.29
N ASN A 34 10.89 0.94 -17.24
CA ASN A 34 9.97 0.23 -18.13
C ASN A 34 8.57 -0.02 -17.50
N CYS A 35 8.31 0.52 -16.31
CA CYS A 35 7.00 0.46 -15.68
C CYS A 35 6.00 1.34 -16.41
N THR A 36 4.73 0.94 -16.38
CA THR A 36 3.62 1.84 -16.72
C THR A 36 2.99 2.31 -15.43
N LEU A 37 3.00 3.62 -15.18
CA LEU A 37 2.30 4.23 -14.06
C LEU A 37 1.12 5.05 -14.57
N ASP A 38 -0.08 4.65 -14.19
CA ASP A 38 -1.27 5.49 -14.31
C ASP A 38 -1.55 6.19 -12.98
N LYS A 39 -2.08 7.41 -13.05
CA LYS A 39 -2.38 8.28 -11.92
C LYS A 39 -3.85 8.65 -11.89
N ALA A 40 -4.45 8.68 -10.71
CA ALA A 40 -5.80 9.19 -10.48
C ALA A 40 -5.85 10.05 -9.21
N THR A 41 -6.59 11.15 -9.27
CA THR A 41 -6.76 12.07 -8.12
C THR A 41 -8.13 12.00 -7.49
N THR A 42 -9.04 11.18 -8.03
CA THR A 42 -10.40 11.03 -7.51
C THR A 42 -10.82 9.58 -7.50
N TYR A 43 -11.78 9.27 -6.63
CA TYR A 43 -12.40 7.96 -6.58
C TYR A 43 -12.97 7.52 -7.95
N GLU A 44 -13.69 8.40 -8.64
CA GLU A 44 -14.35 8.07 -9.91
C GLU A 44 -13.34 7.80 -11.04
N SER A 45 -12.23 8.55 -11.07
CA SER A 45 -11.17 8.31 -12.06
C SER A 45 -10.43 7.01 -11.78
N ALA A 46 -10.18 6.70 -10.51
CA ALA A 46 -9.60 5.43 -10.10
C ALA A 46 -10.48 4.23 -10.46
N VAL A 47 -11.79 4.29 -10.20
CA VAL A 47 -12.74 3.23 -10.58
C VAL A 47 -12.73 3.00 -12.08
N LYS A 48 -12.79 4.06 -12.89
CA LYS A 48 -12.72 3.94 -14.37
C LYS A 48 -11.43 3.26 -14.83
N LEU A 49 -10.29 3.59 -14.22
CA LEU A 49 -9.02 2.95 -14.55
C LEU A 49 -9.01 1.47 -14.14
N LEU A 50 -9.45 1.15 -12.92
CA LEU A 50 -9.56 -0.23 -12.41
C LEU A 50 -10.52 -1.11 -13.22
N GLU A 51 -11.50 -0.52 -13.92
CA GLU A 51 -12.42 -1.22 -14.81
C GLU A 51 -11.90 -1.37 -16.24
N SER A 52 -11.12 -0.41 -16.72
CA SER A 52 -10.69 -0.35 -18.12
C SER A 52 -9.33 -1.00 -18.39
N LYS A 53 -8.48 -1.13 -17.38
CA LYS A 53 -7.09 -1.57 -17.54
C LYS A 53 -6.71 -2.65 -16.52
N PRO A 54 -5.89 -3.64 -16.91
CA PRO A 54 -5.27 -4.55 -15.95
C PRO A 54 -4.10 -3.86 -15.25
N TYR A 55 -3.99 -4.07 -13.93
CA TYR A 55 -2.88 -3.62 -13.11
C TYR A 55 -2.26 -4.80 -12.37
N ASP A 56 -0.97 -4.71 -12.07
CA ASP A 56 -0.26 -5.64 -11.20
C ASP A 56 -0.25 -5.15 -9.74
N VAL A 57 -0.19 -3.81 -9.58
CA VAL A 57 -0.06 -3.12 -8.30
C VAL A 57 -0.98 -1.91 -8.28
N VAL A 58 -1.65 -1.70 -7.15
CA VAL A 58 -2.44 -0.50 -6.89
C VAL A 58 -1.95 0.15 -5.60
N ILE A 59 -1.74 1.45 -5.62
CA ILE A 59 -1.32 2.27 -4.49
C ILE A 59 -2.44 3.26 -4.20
N LEU A 60 -2.96 3.27 -2.96
CA LEU A 60 -4.17 4.01 -2.61
C LEU A 60 -3.97 4.88 -1.37
N ASP A 61 -4.21 6.19 -1.48
CA ASP A 61 -4.45 7.03 -0.30
C ASP A 61 -5.75 6.64 0.41
N ILE A 62 -5.77 6.77 1.74
CA ILE A 62 -6.92 6.37 2.56
C ILE A 62 -8.05 7.42 2.56
N MET A 63 -7.75 8.69 2.80
CA MET A 63 -8.80 9.67 3.18
C MET A 63 -9.30 10.53 2.03
N GLY A 64 -8.44 10.90 1.07
CA GLY A 64 -8.83 11.81 0.00
C GLY A 64 -9.61 11.17 -1.15
N VAL A 65 -9.47 9.85 -1.32
CA VAL A 65 -9.99 9.13 -2.49
C VAL A 65 -10.91 7.96 -2.14
N ARG A 66 -11.43 7.91 -0.89
CA ARG A 66 -12.18 6.76 -0.36
C ARG A 66 -11.37 5.46 -0.48
N GLY A 67 -10.13 5.47 0.03
CA GLY A 67 -9.16 4.40 -0.17
C GLY A 67 -9.61 3.02 0.25
N PHE A 68 -10.38 2.89 1.34
CA PHE A 68 -10.92 1.59 1.75
C PHE A 68 -11.93 1.00 0.75
N ASP A 69 -12.72 1.84 0.09
CA ASP A 69 -13.68 1.37 -0.92
C ASP A 69 -12.93 0.92 -2.18
N LEU A 70 -11.88 1.66 -2.57
CA LEU A 70 -10.98 1.28 -3.67
C LEU A 70 -10.18 0.01 -3.33
N LEU A 71 -9.77 -0.17 -2.07
CA LEU A 71 -9.10 -1.38 -1.59
C LEU A 71 -10.01 -2.60 -1.76
N GLU A 72 -11.27 -2.49 -1.31
CA GLU A 72 -12.24 -3.59 -1.44
C GLU A 72 -12.44 -3.98 -2.92
N LEU A 73 -12.62 -2.99 -3.80
CA LEU A 73 -12.75 -3.23 -5.25
C LEU A 73 -11.52 -3.88 -5.86
N SER A 74 -10.33 -3.42 -5.48
CA SER A 74 -9.05 -3.90 -6.00
C SER A 74 -8.75 -5.33 -5.54
N VAL A 75 -9.02 -5.63 -4.26
CA VAL A 75 -8.83 -6.97 -3.69
C VAL A 75 -9.83 -7.96 -4.27
N LYS A 76 -11.10 -7.58 -4.50
CA LYS A 76 -12.08 -8.42 -5.21
C LYS A 76 -11.64 -8.79 -6.63
N LYS A 77 -10.84 -7.93 -7.27
CA LYS A 77 -10.21 -8.19 -8.59
C LYS A 77 -8.90 -9.01 -8.49
N GLY A 78 -8.46 -9.38 -7.28
CA GLY A 78 -7.22 -10.12 -7.06
C GLY A 78 -5.95 -9.28 -7.18
N LEU A 79 -6.08 -7.94 -7.12
CA LEU A 79 -4.94 -7.02 -7.25
C LEU A 79 -4.15 -6.94 -5.94
N LYS A 80 -2.85 -6.68 -6.06
CA LYS A 80 -1.98 -6.41 -4.91
C LYS A 80 -2.04 -4.92 -4.58
N VAL A 81 -2.47 -4.60 -3.37
CA VAL A 81 -2.76 -3.23 -2.97
C VAL A 81 -1.84 -2.78 -1.83
N ALA A 82 -1.23 -1.62 -2.01
CA ALA A 82 -0.50 -0.89 -0.98
C ALA A 82 -1.34 0.33 -0.54
N MET A 83 -1.58 0.46 0.76
CA MET A 83 -2.25 1.63 1.33
C MET A 83 -1.20 2.69 1.67
N LEU A 84 -1.40 3.92 1.20
CA LEU A 84 -0.65 5.11 1.57
C LEU A 84 -1.46 5.94 2.56
N THR A 85 -0.78 6.55 3.52
CA THR A 85 -1.43 7.41 4.51
C THR A 85 -0.49 8.44 5.07
N ALA A 86 -0.96 9.67 5.26
CA ALA A 86 -0.29 10.66 6.10
C ALA A 86 -1.10 10.86 7.38
N HIS A 87 -2.33 11.32 7.21
CA HIS A 87 -3.20 11.78 8.28
C HIS A 87 -4.06 10.66 8.90
N ALA A 88 -4.29 9.54 8.20
CA ALA A 88 -5.02 8.38 8.72
C ALA A 88 -4.08 7.31 9.28
N LEU A 89 -2.91 7.73 9.73
CA LEU A 89 -1.96 6.86 10.38
C LEU A 89 -2.52 6.55 11.78
N SER A 90 -3.21 5.40 11.90
CA SER A 90 -3.72 4.90 13.18
C SER A 90 -3.65 3.38 13.26
N PRO A 91 -3.61 2.80 14.48
CA PRO A 91 -3.69 1.36 14.68
C PRO A 91 -4.93 0.73 14.02
N GLU A 92 -6.07 1.40 14.11
CA GLU A 92 -7.34 0.92 13.56
C GLU A 92 -7.30 0.88 12.03
N ALA A 93 -6.72 1.91 11.40
CA ALA A 93 -6.54 1.95 9.96
C ALA A 93 -5.55 0.87 9.48
N LEU A 94 -4.47 0.62 10.23
CA LEU A 94 -3.54 -0.47 9.97
C LEU A 94 -4.24 -1.84 10.06
N LYS A 95 -4.94 -2.11 11.17
CA LYS A 95 -5.71 -3.35 11.36
C LYS A 95 -6.74 -3.55 10.26
N LYS A 96 -7.53 -2.52 9.96
CA LYS A 96 -8.53 -2.56 8.89
C LYS A 96 -7.91 -2.84 7.53
N SER A 97 -6.74 -2.27 7.23
CA SER A 97 -6.03 -2.53 5.98
C SER A 97 -5.61 -3.99 5.87
N ILE A 98 -5.13 -4.59 6.96
CA ILE A 98 -4.79 -6.02 7.03
C ILE A 98 -6.04 -6.89 6.83
N GLU A 99 -7.10 -6.63 7.59
CA GLU A 99 -8.37 -7.39 7.50
C GLU A 99 -9.00 -7.34 6.10
N MET A 100 -8.84 -6.21 5.40
CA MET A 100 -9.29 -6.03 4.02
C MET A 100 -8.31 -6.59 2.97
N LYS A 101 -7.28 -7.34 3.39
CA LYS A 101 -6.25 -7.98 2.54
C LYS A 101 -5.38 -7.01 1.75
N ALA A 102 -5.14 -5.79 2.24
CA ALA A 102 -4.03 -4.98 1.76
C ALA A 102 -2.71 -5.74 2.01
N ARG A 103 -1.74 -5.60 1.10
CA ARG A 103 -0.42 -6.22 1.23
C ARG A 103 0.63 -5.29 1.84
N ALA A 104 0.35 -4.00 1.90
CA ALA A 104 1.22 -3.03 2.53
C ALA A 104 0.42 -1.85 3.11
N TYR A 105 0.99 -1.20 4.12
CA TYR A 105 0.48 0.03 4.73
C TYR A 105 1.67 0.96 5.02
N LEU A 106 1.69 2.10 4.34
CA LEU A 106 2.87 2.95 4.16
C LEU A 106 2.57 4.40 4.55
N PRO A 107 3.33 4.97 5.50
CA PRO A 107 3.29 6.39 5.78
C PRO A 107 3.79 7.20 4.56
N LYS A 108 3.16 8.33 4.21
CA LYS A 108 3.66 9.23 3.14
C LYS A 108 5.06 9.80 3.48
N GLU A 109 5.43 9.84 4.77
CA GLU A 109 6.80 10.16 5.22
C GLU A 109 7.87 9.18 4.71
N LYS A 110 7.46 8.01 4.18
CA LYS A 110 8.31 6.93 3.68
C LYS A 110 8.24 6.76 2.16
N LEU A 111 7.74 7.75 1.42
CA LEU A 111 7.63 7.69 -0.05
C LEU A 111 8.97 7.44 -0.74
N GLY A 112 10.07 8.01 -0.26
CA GLY A 112 11.42 7.74 -0.80
C GLY A 112 11.92 6.31 -0.59
N GLU A 113 11.19 5.48 0.16
CA GLU A 113 11.50 4.06 0.35
C GLU A 113 10.37 3.18 -0.22
N VAL A 114 9.45 3.73 -1.02
CA VAL A 114 8.24 3.02 -1.50
C VAL A 114 8.58 1.80 -2.34
N VAL A 115 9.59 1.89 -3.21
CA VAL A 115 9.97 0.85 -4.16
C VAL A 115 10.28 -0.48 -3.45
N PRO A 116 11.19 -0.55 -2.46
CA PRO A 116 11.43 -1.78 -1.70
C PRO A 116 10.16 -2.44 -1.13
N PHE A 117 9.18 -1.66 -0.69
CA PHE A 117 7.92 -2.20 -0.18
C PHE A 117 7.03 -2.78 -1.28
N LEU A 118 6.96 -2.11 -2.45
CA LEU A 118 6.26 -2.64 -3.61
C LEU A 118 6.91 -3.94 -4.13
N GLU A 119 8.24 -4.00 -4.12
CA GLU A 119 8.99 -5.21 -4.48
C GLU A 119 8.75 -6.35 -3.50
N ASP A 120 8.83 -6.09 -2.19
CA ASP A 120 8.55 -7.08 -1.14
C ASP A 120 7.10 -7.61 -1.29
N MET A 121 6.15 -6.71 -1.54
CA MET A 121 4.75 -7.06 -1.82
C MET A 121 4.60 -7.92 -3.07
N LEU A 122 5.45 -7.78 -4.09
CA LEU A 122 5.37 -8.61 -5.28
C LEU A 122 6.04 -9.98 -5.10
N LYS A 123 7.20 -9.99 -4.42
CA LYS A 123 8.11 -11.13 -4.33
C LYS A 123 7.68 -12.17 -3.30
N TYR A 124 7.11 -11.73 -2.19
CA TYR A 124 6.77 -12.62 -1.07
C TYR A 124 5.27 -12.93 -1.03
N ASP A 125 4.95 -14.02 -0.31
CA ASP A 125 3.58 -14.30 0.11
C ASP A 125 3.07 -13.23 1.09
N TYR A 126 1.78 -13.32 1.43
CA TYR A 126 1.11 -12.32 2.25
C TYR A 126 1.74 -12.16 3.64
N GLU A 127 2.05 -13.27 4.33
CA GLU A 127 2.56 -13.24 5.69
C GLU A 127 4.01 -12.75 5.72
N SER A 128 4.85 -13.29 4.84
CA SER A 128 6.25 -12.89 4.70
C SER A 128 6.39 -11.41 4.29
N GLY A 129 5.49 -10.91 3.43
CA GLY A 129 5.45 -9.50 3.04
C GLY A 129 5.15 -8.58 4.22
N TRP A 130 4.11 -8.90 5.00
CA TRP A 130 3.77 -8.15 6.21
C TRP A 130 4.87 -8.21 7.28
N GLN A 131 5.51 -9.37 7.46
CA GLN A 131 6.62 -9.49 8.38
C GLN A 131 7.77 -8.54 8.02
N ARG A 132 8.16 -8.50 6.74
CA ARG A 132 9.21 -7.59 6.27
C ARG A 132 8.85 -6.12 6.42
N LEU A 133 7.58 -5.78 6.17
CA LEU A 133 7.09 -4.42 6.37
C LEU A 133 7.18 -4.04 7.85
N MET A 134 6.71 -4.90 8.74
CA MET A 134 6.72 -4.64 10.19
C MET A 134 8.14 -4.63 10.75
N ASP A 135 9.06 -5.47 10.26
CA ASP A 135 10.48 -5.41 10.66
C ASP A 135 11.10 -4.01 10.37
N LYS A 136 10.63 -3.33 9.32
CA LYS A 136 11.07 -1.97 8.94
C LYS A 136 10.30 -0.86 9.64
N LEU A 137 8.98 -1.01 9.80
CA LEU A 137 8.09 0.09 10.21
C LEU A 137 7.51 -0.06 11.61
N TYR A 138 7.71 -1.17 12.31
CA TYR A 138 7.14 -1.38 13.65
C TYR A 138 7.58 -0.31 14.65
N GLY A 139 8.86 0.06 14.64
CA GLY A 139 9.36 1.16 15.48
C GLY A 139 8.68 2.48 15.16
N PHE A 140 8.57 2.82 13.87
CA PHE A 140 7.88 4.03 13.40
C PHE A 140 6.41 4.06 13.83
N PHE A 141 5.68 2.95 13.68
CA PHE A 141 4.30 2.84 14.13
C PHE A 141 4.18 2.96 15.64
N THR A 142 5.07 2.33 16.40
CA THR A 142 5.07 2.39 17.86
C THR A 142 5.31 3.82 18.37
N ASP A 143 6.21 4.56 17.72
CA ASP A 143 6.48 5.97 18.05
C ASP A 143 5.29 6.87 17.73
N LYS A 144 4.55 6.60 16.65
CA LYS A 144 3.38 7.38 16.23
C LYS A 144 2.09 7.01 16.97
N PHE A 145 1.92 5.74 17.35
CA PHE A 145 0.67 5.20 17.92
C PHE A 145 0.65 5.08 19.44
N GLU A 146 1.79 5.22 20.11
CA GLU A 146 2.04 4.89 21.52
C GLU A 146 2.40 3.41 21.76
N SER A 147 3.21 3.14 22.80
CA SER A 147 3.84 1.84 23.05
C SER A 147 2.93 0.62 23.25
N ASP A 148 1.64 0.83 23.54
CA ASP A 148 0.66 -0.22 23.85
C ASP A 148 -0.44 -0.36 22.78
N TRP A 149 -0.21 0.20 21.59
CA TRP A 149 -1.18 0.25 20.50
C TRP A 149 -1.76 -1.11 20.10
N GLU A 150 -0.95 -2.16 20.00
CA GLU A 150 -1.43 -3.52 19.66
C GLU A 150 -2.49 -4.02 20.64
N LYS A 151 -2.26 -3.81 21.95
CA LYS A 151 -3.20 -4.24 23.00
C LYS A 151 -4.51 -3.48 22.89
N LYS A 152 -4.44 -2.17 22.65
CA LYS A 152 -5.62 -1.29 22.48
C LYS A 152 -6.42 -1.65 21.23
N THR A 153 -5.76 -2.16 20.19
CA THR A 153 -6.38 -2.49 18.90
C THR A 153 -6.76 -3.96 18.77
N GLY A 154 -6.75 -4.70 19.89
CA GLY A 154 -7.31 -6.04 19.98
C GLY A 154 -6.35 -7.14 19.55
N GLY A 155 -5.06 -7.00 19.84
CA GLY A 155 -4.07 -8.08 19.77
C GLY A 155 -2.85 -7.75 18.92
N PRO A 156 -1.85 -8.64 18.87
CA PRO A 156 -0.66 -8.44 18.06
C PRO A 156 -1.00 -8.46 16.56
N TRP A 157 -0.32 -7.63 15.78
CA TRP A 157 -0.60 -7.49 14.33
C TRP A 157 -0.51 -8.82 13.58
N LYS A 158 0.33 -9.76 14.05
CA LYS A 158 0.49 -11.10 13.48
C LYS A 158 -0.80 -11.90 13.48
N GLU A 159 -1.67 -11.73 14.48
CA GLU A 159 -2.95 -12.43 14.54
C GLU A 159 -3.92 -11.91 13.48
N TRP A 160 -3.88 -10.62 13.17
CA TRP A 160 -4.71 -10.02 12.12
C TRP A 160 -4.31 -10.55 10.74
N VAL A 161 -3.01 -10.69 10.49
CA VAL A 161 -2.45 -11.26 9.25
C VAL A 161 -2.85 -12.73 9.10
N GLY A 162 -2.67 -13.55 10.15
CA GLY A 162 -2.99 -14.98 10.12
C GLY A 162 -4.50 -15.27 9.97
N THR A 163 -5.37 -14.39 10.47
CA THR A 163 -6.82 -14.53 10.30
C THR A 163 -7.26 -14.19 8.87
N SER A 164 -6.57 -13.25 8.22
CA SER A 164 -6.87 -12.79 6.85
C SER A 164 -6.43 -13.77 5.75
N ASN A 165 -5.59 -14.75 6.09
CA ASN A 165 -5.08 -15.79 5.18
C ASN A 165 -5.99 -17.04 5.10
N LYS A 166 -7.05 -17.10 5.92
CA LYS A 166 -8.15 -18.08 5.78
C LYS A 166 -9.21 -17.60 4.78
#